data_AF-K0IFM6-F1
#
_entry.id   AF-K0IFM6-F1
#
_cell.length_a   1.000
_cell.length_b   1.000
_cell.length_c   1.000
_cell.angle_alpha   90.00
_cell.angle_beta   90.00
_cell.angle_gamma   90.00
#
_symmetry.space_group_name_H-M   'P 1'
#
loop_
_entity.id
_entity.type
_entity.pdbx_description
1 polymer ?
#
loop_
_entity_poly.entity_id
_entity_poly.type
_entity_poly.pdbx_seq_one_letter_code
_entity_poly.pdbx_strand_id
1 'polypeptide(L)' 'MERGFREQVLAKTESYIEDTGEVNWLVLDAINKEVPIPVISQSIMELLKSRMNESDAYKSIALMRHGFGGHPFGKMKE' A
#
# COMPACT_ATOMS: atom_id res chain seq x y z
N MET A 1 4.63 18.27 -4.21
CA MET A 1 3.45 17.45 -4.54
C MET A 1 3.18 17.46 -6.05
N GLU A 2 2.91 18.61 -6.68
CA GLU A 2 2.60 18.69 -8.13
C GLU A 2 3.66 18.08 -9.08
N ARG A 3 4.96 18.18 -8.75
CA ARG A 3 6.02 17.63 -9.62
C ARG A 3 5.97 16.11 -9.76
N GLY A 4 5.45 15.39 -8.76
CA GLY A 4 5.36 13.93 -8.79
C GLY A 4 4.15 13.42 -9.58
N PHE A 5 3.08 14.21 -9.68
CA PHE A 5 1.86 13.85 -10.42
C PHE A 5 1.96 14.09 -11.94
N ARG A 6 3.16 14.41 -12.44
CA ARG A 6 3.40 14.45 -13.89
C ARG A 6 3.28 13.03 -14.45
N GLU A 7 2.58 12.86 -15.57
CA GLU A 7 2.34 11.54 -16.22
C GLU A 7 3.60 10.68 -16.32
N GLN A 8 4.76 11.28 -16.64
CA GLN A 8 6.03 10.56 -16.76
C GLN A 8 6.54 9.95 -15.45
N VAL A 9 6.24 10.58 -14.30
CA VAL A 9 6.64 10.09 -12.98
C VAL A 9 5.66 9.00 -12.54
N LEU A 10 4.36 9.20 -12.78
CA LEU A 10 3.34 8.19 -12.50
C LEU A 10 3.58 6.91 -13.30
N ALA A 11 3.87 7.02 -14.60
CA ALA A 11 4.16 5.88 -15.47
C ALA A 11 5.36 5.04 -15.01
N LYS A 12 6.32 5.64 -14.31
CA LYS A 12 7.51 4.96 -13.77
C LYS A 12 7.33 4.45 -12.34
N THR A 13 6.22 4.79 -11.68
CA THR A 13 5.94 4.37 -10.31
C THR A 13 5.26 3.01 -10.35
N GLU A 14 5.71 2.06 -9.54
CA GLU A 14 5.05 0.77 -9.37
C GLU A 14 3.77 0.93 -8.52
N SER A 15 2.72 0.18 -8.84
CA SER A 15 1.48 0.16 -8.04
C SER A 15 1.63 -0.61 -6.72
N TYR A 16 2.74 -1.32 -6.55
CA TYR A 16 3.03 -2.06 -5.33
C TYR A 16 3.26 -1.11 -4.16
N ILE A 17 2.46 -1.27 -3.10
CA ILE A 17 2.60 -0.54 -1.85
C ILE A 17 3.34 -1.44 -0.85
N GLU A 18 4.48 -0.95 -0.40
CA GLU A 18 5.28 -1.59 0.62
C GLU A 18 4.62 -1.49 2.00
N ASP A 19 4.71 -2.60 2.74
CA ASP A 19 4.33 -2.74 4.13
C ASP A 19 5.28 -3.67 4.89
N THR A 20 5.35 -3.47 6.21
CA THR A 20 6.12 -4.33 7.13
C THR A 20 5.42 -5.67 7.41
N GLY A 21 4.14 -5.79 7.06
CA GLY A 21 3.30 -6.95 7.38
C GLY A 21 2.85 -7.03 8.84
N GLU A 22 3.15 -6.04 9.68
CA GLU A 22 2.77 -6.05 11.11
C GLU A 22 1.25 -6.14 11.32
N VAL A 23 0.43 -5.55 10.45
CA VAL A 23 -1.02 -5.58 10.64
C VAL A 23 -1.60 -6.99 10.37
N ASN A 24 -0.88 -7.87 9.66
CA ASN A 24 -1.34 -9.22 9.36
C ASN A 24 -1.55 -10.06 10.62
N TRP A 25 -0.64 -9.97 11.60
CA TRP A 25 -0.79 -10.72 12.84
C TRP A 25 -2.01 -10.23 13.63
N LEU A 26 -2.30 -8.93 13.60
CA LEU A 26 -3.46 -8.34 14.27
C LEU A 26 -4.77 -8.80 13.62
N VAL A 27 -4.81 -8.91 12.28
CA VAL A 27 -5.98 -9.45 11.58
C VAL A 27 -6.25 -10.90 11.98
N LEU A 28 -5.20 -11.72 12.08
CA LEU A 28 -5.32 -13.11 12.54
C LEU A 28 -5.78 -13.19 14.00
N ASP A 29 -5.25 -12.34 14.87
CA ASP A 29 -5.64 -12.30 16.29
C ASP A 29 -7.10 -11.88 16.47
N ALA A 30 -7.59 -10.91 15.68
CA ALA A 30 -8.98 -10.50 15.70
C ALA A 30 -9.95 -11.62 15.28
N ILE A 31 -9.57 -12.45 14.31
CA ILE A 31 -10.34 -13.65 13.93
C ILE A 31 -10.39 -14.65 15.10
N ASN A 32 -9.24 -14.93 15.72
CA ASN A 32 -9.15 -15.87 16.85
C ASN A 32 -9.96 -15.43 18.07
N LYS A 33 -10.08 -14.11 18.28
CA LYS A 33 -10.83 -13.51 19.40
C LYS A 33 -12.28 -13.17 19.05
N GLU A 34 -12.71 -13.45 17.82
CA GLU A 34 -14.05 -13.08 17.31
C GLU A 34 -14.36 -11.58 17.44
N VAL A 35 -13.34 -10.71 17.27
CA VAL A 35 -13.46 -9.25 17.38
C VAL A 35 -13.60 -8.61 16.00
N PRO A 36 -14.65 -7.82 15.74
CA PRO A 36 -14.85 -7.18 14.45
C PRO A 36 -13.90 -5.99 14.24
N ILE A 37 -13.10 -6.03 13.15
CA ILE A 37 -12.16 -4.97 12.75
C ILE A 37 -12.29 -4.56 11.27
N PRO A 38 -13.49 -4.24 10.76
CA PRO A 38 -13.78 -4.14 9.34
C PRO A 38 -12.85 -3.18 8.58
N VAL A 39 -12.58 -2.00 9.14
CA VAL A 39 -11.75 -0.97 8.49
C VAL A 39 -10.28 -1.39 8.38
N ILE A 40 -9.75 -2.05 9.41
CA ILE A 40 -8.36 -2.54 9.41
C ILE A 40 -8.23 -3.67 8.38
N SER A 41 -9.17 -4.63 8.39
CA SER A 41 -9.19 -5.71 7.41
C SER A 41 -9.28 -5.19 5.99
N GLN A 42 -10.15 -4.22 5.71
CA GLN A 42 -10.26 -3.59 4.40
C GLN A 42 -8.96 -2.89 3.99
N SER A 43 -8.26 -2.23 4.93
CA SER A 43 -7.01 -1.52 4.65
C SER A 43 -5.92 -2.49 4.16
N ILE A 44 -5.83 -3.68 4.76
CA ILE A 44 -4.90 -4.73 4.30
C ILE A 44 -5.33 -5.33 2.97
N MET A 45 -6.62 -5.57 2.77
CA MET A 45 -7.10 -6.08 1.48
C MET A 45 -6.81 -5.12 0.32
N GLU A 46 -6.97 -3.81 0.51
CA GLU A 46 -6.60 -2.81 -0.50
C GLU A 46 -5.09 -2.74 -0.73
N LEU A 47 -4.28 -2.94 0.32
CA LEU A 47 -2.83 -3.04 0.19
C LEU A 47 -2.41 -4.27 -0.63
N LEU A 48 -3.02 -5.43 -0.38
CA LEU A 48 -2.77 -6.64 -1.16
C LEU A 48 -3.24 -6.49 -2.61
N LYS A 49 -4.38 -5.85 -2.83
CA LYS A 49 -4.92 -5.56 -4.16
C LYS A 49 -4.01 -4.68 -5.00
N SER A 50 -3.26 -3.77 -4.37
CA SER A 50 -2.23 -2.95 -5.00
C SER A 50 -1.15 -3.78 -5.72
N ARG A 51 -0.94 -5.03 -5.29
CA ARG A 51 0.08 -5.96 -5.81
C ARG A 51 -0.41 -6.79 -7.00
N MET A 52 -1.72 -6.87 -7.20
CA MET A 52 -2.32 -7.79 -8.17
C MET A 52 -2.46 -7.17 -9.56
N ASN A 53 -2.65 -5.85 -9.64
CA ASN A 53 -2.85 -5.17 -10.91
C ASN A 53 -2.19 -3.79 -10.90
N GLU A 54 -1.75 -3.36 -12.09
CA GLU A 54 -1.25 -2.01 -12.29
C GLU A 54 -2.40 -1.01 -12.22
N SER A 55 -2.26 0.03 -11.40
CA SER A 55 -3.31 1.03 -11.17
C SER A 55 -2.73 2.39 -10.88
N ASP A 56 -3.14 3.40 -11.64
CA ASP A 56 -2.74 4.79 -11.44
C ASP A 56 -3.15 5.34 -10.07
N ALA A 57 -4.23 4.82 -9.49
CA ALA A 57 -4.65 5.17 -8.13
C ALA A 57 -3.62 4.68 -7.10
N TYR A 58 -3.19 3.41 -7.18
CA TYR A 58 -2.17 2.88 -6.26
C TYR A 58 -0.79 3.48 -6.49
N LYS A 59 -0.42 3.80 -7.75
CA LYS A 59 0.81 4.53 -8.06
C LYS A 59 0.81 5.92 -7.44
N SER A 60 -0.32 6.63 -7.50
CA SER A 60 -0.51 7.92 -6.83
C SER A 60 -0.32 7.79 -5.32
N ILE A 61 -0.87 6.75 -4.70
CA ILE A 61 -0.70 6.48 -3.28
C ILE A 61 0.76 6.17 -2.93
N ALA A 62 1.44 5.33 -3.72
CA ALA A 62 2.86 5.01 -3.52
C ALA A 62 3.73 6.28 -3.59
N LEU A 63 3.47 7.15 -4.57
CA LEU A 63 4.14 8.44 -4.71
C LEU A 63 3.90 9.35 -3.50
N MET A 64 2.68 9.43 -2.99
CA MET A 64 2.38 10.20 -1.77
C MET A 64 3.10 9.63 -0.55
N ARG A 65 3.06 8.31 -0.35
CA ARG A 65 3.77 7.64 0.75
C ARG A 65 5.28 7.90 0.71
N HIS A 66 5.87 7.87 -0.47
CA HIS A 66 7.27 8.22 -0.65
C HIS A 66 7.53 9.72 -0.37
N GLY A 67 6.74 10.61 -0.96
CA GLY A 67 6.95 12.05 -0.86
C GLY A 67 6.73 12.64 0.53
N PHE A 68 5.83 12.07 1.34
CA PHE A 68 5.55 12.55 2.69
C PHE A 68 6.23 11.73 3.79
N GLY A 69 6.26 10.41 3.64
CA GLY A 69 6.74 9.49 4.67
C GLY A 69 8.09 8.85 4.36
N GLY A 70 8.68 9.10 3.19
CA GLY A 70 9.94 8.46 2.79
C GLY A 70 9.82 6.95 2.53
N HIS A 71 8.60 6.41 2.40
CA HIS A 71 8.39 5.00 2.14
C HIS A 71 9.05 4.56 0.81
N PRO A 72 9.60 3.34 0.73
CA PRO A 72 10.22 2.84 -0.49
C PRO A 72 9.17 2.61 -1.59
N PHE A 73 9.64 2.64 -2.84
CA PHE A 73 8.84 2.20 -3.98
C PHE A 73 8.99 0.69 -4.18
N GLY A 74 7.92 0.06 -4.68
CA GLY A 74 7.97 -1.33 -5.09
C GLY A 74 8.15 -2.29 -3.91
N LYS A 75 8.38 -3.56 -4.23
CA LYS A 75 8.70 -4.57 -3.21
C LYS A 75 10.15 -4.37 -2.79
N MET A 76 10.39 -4.21 -1.48
CA MET A 76 11.74 -4.24 -0.92
C MET A 76 12.43 -5.54 -1.35
N LYS A 77 13.57 -5.40 -2.04
CA LYS A 77 14.44 -6.54 -2.35
C LYS A 77 15.30 -6.80 -1.11
N GLU A 78 15.30 -8.05 -0.66
CA GLU A 78 16.22 -8.55 0.37
C GLU A 78 17.68 -8.36 -0.05
#